data_AF-A0AA35JHU2-F1
#
_entry.id   AF-A0AA35JHU2-F1
#
_cell.length_a   1.000
_cell.length_b   1.000
_cell.length_c   1.000
_cell.angle_alpha   90.00
_cell.angle_beta   90.00
_cell.angle_gamma   90.00
#
_symmetry.space_group_name_H-M   'P 1'
#
loop_
_entity.id
_entity.type
_entity.pdbx_description
1 polymer ?
#
loop_
_entity_poly.entity_id
_entity_poly.type
_entity_poly.pdbx_seq_one_letter_code
_entity_poly.pdbx_strand_id
1 'polypeptide(L)'
;MTNVPNDPFLAYILSSKQLANLDRLRKKAVTKQLELSSDNKNSEEFSKYQNIYQTKAFECIQKKHDTHKTMEYQYELYQKSSKTRRYSIDLDSVHSAVTDQQAENLNEDLFRRKEDDEAVMELRKRLLGRQQNKNLAFEPTKSVDRQIEDQDNLQQDLIQNMSKLVGSLKQGAVAFQSALDEDKQVLGAAEIGIQVASQGLMDVSGKLRKYDKSKLSYLFYITVFIFMILGLVLTFIIVQLFPAL
;
A
#
# COMPACT_ATOMS: atom_id res chain seq x y z
N MET A 1 11.25 32.03 -8.65
CA MET A 1 9.94 31.56 -9.19
C MET A 1 10.04 30.04 -9.19
N THR A 2 9.34 29.24 -8.38
CA THR A 2 7.94 29.27 -7.96
C THR A 2 7.81 28.69 -6.55
N ASN A 3 7.24 29.43 -5.60
CA ASN A 3 6.80 28.89 -4.31
C ASN A 3 5.54 28.06 -4.56
N VAL A 4 5.73 26.79 -4.94
CA VAL A 4 4.68 25.78 -4.78
C VAL A 4 4.64 25.48 -3.29
N PRO A 5 3.50 25.60 -2.58
CA PRO A 5 3.41 25.13 -1.21
C PRO A 5 3.87 23.67 -1.21
N ASN A 6 5.01 23.40 -0.57
CA ASN A 6 5.65 22.09 -0.55
C ASN A 6 4.79 21.14 0.27
N ASP A 7 3.70 20.65 -0.31
CA ASP A 7 2.97 19.52 0.20
C ASP A 7 3.95 18.33 0.29
N PRO A 8 4.26 17.85 1.51
CA PRO A 8 5.19 16.74 1.71
C PRO A 8 4.76 15.49 0.95
N PHE A 9 3.46 15.28 0.80
CA PHE A 9 2.90 14.16 0.07
C PHE A 9 3.15 14.28 -1.44
N LEU A 10 2.86 15.44 -2.02
CA LEU A 10 3.18 15.72 -3.42
C LEU A 10 4.69 15.58 -3.69
N ALA A 11 5.54 16.10 -2.80
CA ALA A 11 6.99 15.99 -2.91
C ALA A 11 7.48 14.52 -2.84
N TYR A 12 6.84 13.69 -2.02
CA TYR A 12 7.09 12.26 -1.95
C TYR A 12 6.68 11.54 -3.25
N ILE A 13 5.50 11.84 -3.80
CA ILE A 13 5.04 11.27 -5.08
C ILE A 13 5.99 11.67 -6.20
N LEU A 14 6.36 12.94 -6.28
CA LEU A 14 7.24 13.46 -7.32
C LEU A 14 8.62 12.82 -7.25
N SER A 15 9.21 12.70 -6.05
CA SER A 15 10.51 12.04 -5.87
C SER A 15 10.45 10.54 -6.21
N SER A 16 9.35 9.85 -5.87
CA SER A 16 9.11 8.46 -6.26
C SER A 16 9.02 8.30 -7.79
N LYS A 17 8.27 9.18 -8.47
CA LYS A 17 8.18 9.19 -9.94
C LYS A 17 9.51 9.51 -10.60
N GLN A 18 10.28 10.47 -10.05
CA GLN A 18 11.61 10.82 -10.53
C GLN A 18 12.56 9.62 -10.43
N LEU A 19 12.53 8.87 -9.32
CA LEU A 19 13.34 7.66 -9.15
C LEU A 19 12.98 6.58 -10.18
N ALA A 20 11.68 6.33 -10.40
CA ALA A 20 11.23 5.38 -11.41
C ALA A 20 11.64 5.79 -12.84
N ASN A 21 11.61 7.10 -13.14
CA ASN A 21 12.06 7.63 -14.41
C ASN A 21 13.58 7.48 -14.58
N LEU A 22 14.36 7.73 -13.53
CA LEU A 22 15.80 7.50 -13.53
C LEU A 22 16.12 6.02 -13.79
N ASP A 23 15.44 5.08 -13.13
CA ASP A 23 15.63 3.66 -13.38
C ASP A 23 15.31 3.25 -14.83
N ARG A 24 14.26 3.84 -15.42
CA ARG A 24 13.94 3.64 -16.83
C ARG A 24 15.04 4.19 -17.75
N LEU A 25 15.57 5.37 -17.45
CA LEU A 25 16.67 5.97 -18.21
C LEU A 25 17.94 5.12 -18.10
N ARG A 26 18.26 4.61 -16.90
CA ARG A 26 19.40 3.72 -16.67
C ARG A 26 19.26 2.45 -17.51
N LYS A 27 18.10 1.81 -17.51
CA LYS A 27 17.84 0.61 -18.32
C LYS A 27 18.08 0.90 -19.80
N LYS A 28 17.52 2.00 -20.33
CA LYS A 28 17.73 2.43 -21.72
C LYS A 28 19.19 2.73 -22.05
N ALA A 29 19.93 3.37 -21.15
CA ALA A 29 21.34 3.67 -21.34
C ALA A 29 22.20 2.39 -21.36
N VAL A 30 21.90 1.43 -20.47
CA VAL A 30 22.59 0.14 -20.42
C VAL A 30 22.26 -0.72 -21.64
N THR A 31 21.01 -0.78 -22.08
CA THR A 31 20.65 -1.53 -23.31
C THR A 31 21.34 -0.94 -24.54
N LYS A 32 21.37 0.39 -24.66
CA LYS A 32 22.07 1.07 -25.75
C LYS A 32 23.58 0.78 -25.73
N GLN A 33 24.18 0.73 -24.54
CA GLN A 33 25.60 0.36 -24.39
C GLN A 33 25.86 -1.09 -24.81
N LEU A 34 24.99 -2.02 -24.41
CA LEU A 34 25.09 -3.44 -24.80
C LEU A 34 24.93 -3.64 -26.32
N GLU A 35 24.07 -2.86 -26.97
CA GLU A 35 23.91 -2.87 -28.44
C GLU A 35 25.14 -2.30 -29.17
N LEU A 36 25.79 -1.28 -28.60
CA LEU A 36 27.01 -0.66 -29.14
C LEU A 36 28.30 -1.46 -28.82
N SER A 37 28.22 -2.49 -27.96
CA SER A 37 29.37 -3.27 -27.48
C SER A 37 30.03 -4.17 -28.55
N SER A 38 29.57 -4.15 -29.81
CA SER A 38 30.34 -4.71 -30.93
C SER A 38 31.60 -3.87 -31.24
N ASP A 39 31.65 -2.61 -30.80
CA ASP A 39 32.79 -1.73 -31.00
C ASP A 39 33.37 -1.33 -29.63
N ASN A 40 34.59 -1.79 -29.37
CA ASN A 40 35.21 -1.97 -28.05
C ASN A 40 35.69 -0.65 -27.39
N LYS A 41 34.86 0.40 -27.42
CA LYS A 41 35.15 1.69 -26.80
C LYS A 41 34.14 1.94 -25.69
N ASN A 42 34.59 1.77 -24.43
CA ASN A 42 33.94 2.38 -23.29
C ASN A 42 33.85 3.90 -23.55
N SER A 43 32.70 4.36 -24.02
CA SER A 43 32.49 5.77 -24.36
C SER A 43 32.64 6.58 -23.08
N GLU A 44 33.55 7.55 -23.06
CA GLU A 44 33.74 8.50 -21.96
C GLU A 44 32.40 9.17 -21.55
N GLU A 45 31.47 9.27 -22.50
CA GLU A 45 30.10 9.74 -22.29
C GLU A 45 29.28 8.84 -21.36
N PHE A 46 29.46 7.52 -21.42
CA PHE A 46 28.78 6.57 -20.55
C PHE A 46 29.26 6.70 -19.10
N SER A 47 30.58 6.86 -18.90
CA SER A 47 31.15 7.13 -17.57
C SER A 47 30.67 8.46 -16.99
N LYS A 48 30.59 9.52 -17.81
CA LYS A 48 30.01 10.82 -17.42
C LYS A 48 28.53 10.68 -17.04
N TYR A 49 27.75 9.96 -17.85
CA TYR A 49 26.35 9.66 -17.55
C TYR A 49 26.20 8.90 -16.23
N GLN A 50 27.04 7.90 -15.98
CA GLN A 50 26.98 7.08 -14.77
C GLN A 50 27.24 7.90 -13.49
N ASN A 51 28.20 8.83 -13.54
CA ASN A 51 28.45 9.75 -12.42
C ASN A 51 27.27 10.70 -12.18
N ILE A 52 26.72 11.31 -13.24
CA ILE A 52 25.54 12.20 -13.12
C ILE A 52 24.33 11.43 -12.58
N TYR A 53 24.12 10.21 -13.06
CA TYR A 53 23.06 9.33 -12.60
C TYR A 53 23.17 9.05 -11.11
N GLN A 54 24.36 8.67 -10.62
CA GLN A 54 24.58 8.36 -9.21
C GLN A 54 24.24 9.55 -8.31
N THR A 55 24.73 10.74 -8.65
CA THR A 55 24.44 11.97 -7.91
C THR A 55 22.95 12.27 -7.89
N LYS A 56 22.28 12.18 -9.04
CA LYS A 56 20.84 12.47 -9.15
C LYS A 56 19.96 11.42 -8.47
N ALA A 57 20.35 10.15 -8.54
CA ALA A 57 19.67 9.07 -7.85
C ALA A 57 19.76 9.24 -6.33
N PHE A 58 20.95 9.59 -5.82
CA PHE A 58 21.16 9.88 -4.41
C PHE A 58 20.29 11.05 -3.93
N GLU A 59 20.29 12.18 -4.66
CA GLU A 59 19.47 13.34 -4.37
C GLU A 59 17.97 13.00 -4.30
N CYS A 60 17.46 12.20 -5.25
CA CYS A 60 16.07 11.76 -5.28
C CYS A 60 15.73 10.84 -4.10
N ILE A 61 16.63 9.90 -3.76
CA ILE A 61 16.45 8.98 -2.63
C ILE A 61 16.42 9.74 -1.31
N GLN A 62 17.37 10.67 -1.12
CA GLN A 62 17.44 11.51 0.07
C GLN A 62 16.16 12.35 0.22
N LYS A 63 15.74 13.04 -0.84
CA LYS A 63 14.50 13.84 -0.81
C LYS A 63 13.27 12.98 -0.50
N LYS A 64 13.18 11.77 -1.05
CA LYS A 64 12.09 10.83 -0.74
C LYS A 64 12.08 10.43 0.73
N HIS A 65 13.26 10.16 1.30
CA HIS A 65 13.40 9.80 2.70
C HIS A 65 13.01 10.97 3.63
N ASP A 66 13.50 12.18 3.35
CA ASP A 66 13.25 13.34 4.20
C ASP A 66 11.76 13.75 4.18
N THR A 67 11.12 13.66 3.02
CA THR A 67 9.68 13.89 2.88
C THR A 67 8.86 12.83 3.60
N HIS A 68 9.24 11.56 3.50
CA HIS A 68 8.60 10.47 4.26
C HIS A 68 8.69 10.68 5.77
N LYS A 69 9.89 11.01 6.28
CA LYS A 69 10.11 11.28 7.70
C LYS A 69 9.28 12.48 8.19
N THR A 70 9.13 13.50 7.36
CA THR A 70 8.26 14.66 7.67
C THR A 70 6.79 14.25 7.76
N MET A 71 6.31 13.42 6.83
CA MET A 71 4.94 12.89 6.87
C MET A 71 4.69 12.00 8.09
N GLU A 72 5.64 11.14 8.43
CA GLU A 72 5.57 10.27 9.61
C GLU A 72 5.43 11.09 10.89
N TYR A 73 6.25 12.14 11.04
CA TYR A 73 6.15 13.06 12.17
C TYR A 73 4.79 13.76 12.26
N GLN A 74 4.25 14.24 11.13
CA GLN A 74 2.92 14.86 11.09
C GLN A 74 1.82 13.86 11.48
N TYR A 75 1.95 12.61 11.04
CA TYR A 75 1.01 11.54 11.40
C TYR A 75 1.06 11.21 12.89
N GLU A 76 2.24 11.13 13.49
CA GLU A 76 2.39 10.90 14.94
C GLU A 76 1.76 12.04 15.77
N LEU A 77 1.98 13.29 15.35
CA LEU A 77 1.35 14.45 16.00
C LEU A 77 -0.17 14.39 15.90
N TYR A 78 -0.71 14.06 14.73
CA TYR A 78 -2.14 13.88 14.54
C TYR A 78 -2.68 12.77 15.45
N GLN A 79 -2.01 11.62 15.51
CA GLN A 79 -2.42 10.50 16.35
C GLN A 79 -2.42 10.86 17.85
N LYS A 80 -1.40 11.58 18.32
CA LYS A 80 -1.34 12.09 19.70
C LYS A 80 -2.50 13.06 19.98
N SER A 81 -2.78 14.00 19.08
CA SER A 81 -3.87 14.97 19.24
C SER A 81 -5.27 14.32 19.20
N SER A 82 -5.45 13.27 18.41
CA SER A 82 -6.69 12.52 18.32
C SER A 82 -6.94 11.68 19.59
N LYS A 83 -5.86 11.12 20.18
CA LYS A 83 -5.93 10.42 21.47
C LYS A 83 -6.27 11.37 22.61
N THR A 84 -5.65 12.55 22.70
CA THR A 84 -5.94 13.50 23.81
C THR A 84 -7.35 14.06 23.77
N ARG A 85 -7.90 14.35 22.58
CA ARG A 85 -9.30 14.82 22.44
C ARG A 85 -10.35 13.79 22.89
N ARG A 86 -10.03 12.50 22.87
CA ARG A 86 -10.92 11.43 23.36
C ARG A 86 -10.90 11.25 24.88
N TYR A 87 -9.88 11.76 25.58
CA TYR A 87 -9.70 11.57 27.02
C TYR A 87 -9.82 12.84 27.87
N SER A 88 -10.08 14.00 27.28
CA SER A 88 -10.32 15.24 28.04
C SER A 88 -11.82 15.55 28.13
N ILE A 89 -12.58 14.69 28.80
CA ILE A 89 -13.82 15.10 29.47
C ILE A 89 -13.46 15.13 30.94
N ASP A 90 -13.03 16.30 31.42
CA ASP A 90 -12.77 16.55 32.84
C ASP A 90 -14.13 16.80 33.52
N LEU A 91 -14.75 15.71 34.00
CA LEU A 91 -16.03 15.73 34.72
C LEU A 91 -15.89 16.06 36.21
N ASP A 92 -14.66 16.26 36.72
CA ASP A 92 -14.38 16.41 38.16
C ASP A 92 -14.04 17.84 38.60
N SER A 93 -14.24 18.86 37.76
CA SER A 93 -14.26 20.25 38.26
C SER A 93 -15.61 20.61 38.91
N VAL A 94 -16.09 19.76 39.83
CA VAL A 94 -17.14 20.16 40.77
C VAL A 94 -16.53 21.20 41.70
N HIS A 95 -17.01 22.42 41.50
CA HIS A 95 -16.73 23.60 42.27
C HIS A 95 -16.96 23.31 43.77
N SER A 96 -15.88 22.97 44.48
CA SER A 96 -15.86 22.98 45.94
C SER A 96 -15.83 24.43 46.40
N ALA A 97 -17.00 25.05 46.55
CA ALA A 97 -17.19 26.23 47.38
C ALA A 97 -18.67 26.46 47.70
N VAL A 98 -19.02 26.30 48.99
CA VAL A 98 -19.86 27.23 49.78
C VAL A 98 -21.36 27.22 49.40
N THR A 99 -22.38 26.87 50.22
CA THR A 99 -22.52 26.88 51.70
C THR A 99 -23.92 26.37 52.10
N ASP A 100 -24.08 26.13 53.41
CA ASP A 100 -25.30 25.99 54.23
C ASP A 100 -25.83 24.59 54.59
N GLN A 101 -25.36 24.17 55.77
CA GLN A 101 -26.12 23.41 56.75
C GLN A 101 -27.26 24.28 57.29
N GLN A 102 -28.50 24.03 56.87
CA GLN A 102 -29.72 24.26 57.68
C GLN A 102 -30.95 23.86 56.86
N ALA A 103 -31.58 22.74 57.25
CA ALA A 103 -32.98 22.73 57.68
C ALA A 103 -33.45 21.28 57.77
N GLU A 104 -33.89 20.94 58.96
CA GLU A 104 -34.56 19.70 59.30
C GLU A 104 -35.82 19.47 58.45
N ASN A 105 -36.13 18.17 58.33
CA ASN A 105 -37.46 17.59 58.47
C ASN A 105 -38.45 17.57 57.28
N LEU A 106 -38.81 16.32 56.99
CA LEU A 106 -40.15 15.79 56.77
C LEU A 106 -40.71 15.77 55.33
N ASN A 107 -40.88 14.52 54.87
CA ASN A 107 -41.81 14.04 53.83
C ASN A 107 -41.31 14.04 52.38
N GLU A 108 -40.23 13.29 52.13
CA GLU A 108 -40.16 12.48 50.91
C GLU A 108 -41.05 11.24 51.10
N ASP A 109 -41.98 10.96 50.18
CA ASP A 109 -41.91 9.70 49.39
C ASP A 109 -43.01 9.51 48.31
N LEU A 110 -43.93 10.46 48.04
CA LEU A 110 -45.06 10.15 47.13
C LEU A 110 -45.41 11.15 46.04
N PHE A 111 -44.68 12.26 45.88
CA PHE A 111 -44.92 13.23 44.80
C PHE A 111 -43.76 13.44 43.81
N ARG A 112 -42.60 12.82 44.05
CA ARG A 112 -41.35 13.18 43.34
C ARG A 112 -41.19 12.62 41.93
N ARG A 113 -42.04 11.69 41.48
CA ARG A 113 -41.87 11.05 40.17
C ARG A 113 -42.31 11.91 38.98
N LYS A 114 -43.11 12.95 39.19
CA LYS A 114 -43.45 13.93 38.14
C LYS A 114 -42.49 15.13 38.11
N GLU A 115 -41.97 15.52 39.26
CA GLU A 115 -41.00 16.62 39.35
C GLU A 115 -39.63 16.22 38.79
N ASP A 116 -39.23 14.96 38.86
CA ASP A 116 -37.93 14.54 38.31
C ASP A 116 -37.91 14.60 36.77
N ASP A 117 -39.01 14.25 36.08
CA ASP A 117 -39.10 14.40 34.63
C ASP A 117 -39.16 15.88 34.21
N GLU A 118 -39.84 16.72 35.00
CA GLU A 118 -39.90 18.17 34.81
C GLU A 118 -38.53 18.83 35.07
N ALA A 119 -37.81 18.41 36.11
CA ALA A 119 -36.48 18.90 36.48
C ALA A 119 -35.42 18.44 35.49
N VAL A 120 -35.50 17.19 34.99
CA VAL A 120 -34.63 16.69 33.92
C VAL A 120 -34.93 17.39 32.60
N MET A 121 -36.21 17.64 32.27
CA MET A 121 -36.58 18.46 31.12
C MET A 121 -36.10 19.91 31.26
N GLU A 122 -36.18 20.49 32.46
CA GLU A 122 -35.74 21.86 32.73
C GLU A 122 -34.22 21.97 32.68
N LEU A 123 -33.48 20.99 33.22
CA LEU A 123 -32.04 20.84 33.05
C LEU A 123 -31.66 20.69 31.57
N ARG A 124 -32.37 19.85 30.82
CA ARG A 124 -32.15 19.64 29.36
C ARG A 124 -32.41 20.92 28.58
N LYS A 125 -33.49 21.65 28.90
CA LYS A 125 -33.84 22.95 28.32
C LYS A 125 -32.84 24.04 28.67
N ARG A 126 -32.26 24.02 29.88
CA ARG A 126 -31.25 24.97 30.34
C ARG A 126 -29.87 24.69 29.74
N LEU A 127 -29.54 23.42 29.48
CA LEU A 127 -28.34 23.00 28.77
C LEU A 127 -28.42 23.33 27.26
N LEU A 128 -29.58 23.14 26.63
CA LEU A 128 -29.82 23.50 25.23
C LEU A 128 -30.00 25.02 25.01
N GLY A 129 -30.61 25.72 25.96
CA GLY A 129 -30.90 27.16 25.87
C GLY A 129 -29.70 28.08 26.06
N ARG A 130 -28.58 27.60 26.65
CA ARG A 130 -27.42 28.46 26.98
C ARG A 130 -26.48 28.73 25.79
N GLN A 131 -26.70 28.14 24.61
CA GLN A 131 -25.90 28.42 23.41
C GLN A 131 -26.45 29.54 22.50
N GLN A 132 -27.64 30.10 22.75
CA GLN A 132 -28.17 31.20 21.93
C GLN A 132 -27.82 32.57 22.54
N ASN A 133 -26.59 33.02 22.30
CA ASN A 133 -26.24 34.41 22.52
C ASN A 133 -26.83 35.26 21.38
N LYS A 134 -27.70 36.20 21.78
CA LYS A 134 -27.95 37.50 21.13
C LYS A 134 -28.21 37.47 19.62
N ASN A 135 -29.45 37.23 19.23
CA ASN A 135 -30.24 38.02 18.28
C ASN A 135 -31.46 37.20 17.84
N LEU A 136 -32.56 37.91 17.63
CA LEU A 136 -33.90 37.45 17.25
C LEU A 136 -34.86 37.14 18.41
N ALA A 137 -35.98 37.85 18.29
CA ALA A 137 -37.08 37.97 19.21
C ALA A 137 -37.91 36.68 19.31
N PHE A 138 -38.31 36.39 20.54
CA PHE A 138 -39.61 35.90 20.98
C PHE A 138 -40.45 35.01 20.02
N GLU A 139 -40.47 33.72 20.34
CA GLU A 139 -41.67 32.86 20.28
C GLU A 139 -41.44 31.71 21.29
N PRO A 140 -41.96 31.80 22.53
CA PRO A 140 -41.66 30.83 23.57
C PRO A 140 -42.67 29.69 23.54
N THR A 141 -42.19 28.45 23.67
CA THR A 141 -42.90 27.19 24.03
C THR A 141 -43.30 26.19 22.94
N LYS A 142 -43.20 26.48 21.64
CA LYS A 142 -43.49 25.47 20.58
C LYS A 142 -42.28 24.88 19.85
N SER A 143 -41.07 25.38 20.12
CA SER A 143 -39.86 25.02 19.37
C SER A 143 -38.94 24.00 20.06
N VAL A 144 -39.03 23.85 21.38
CA VAL A 144 -38.10 23.00 22.14
C VAL A 144 -38.49 21.52 22.05
N ASP A 145 -39.76 21.17 22.27
CA ASP A 145 -40.20 19.77 22.14
C ASP A 145 -40.07 19.25 20.70
N ARG A 146 -40.31 20.14 19.72
CA ARG A 146 -40.10 19.83 18.30
C ARG A 146 -38.62 19.64 17.96
N GLN A 147 -37.73 20.44 18.58
CA GLN A 147 -36.28 20.24 18.46
C GLN A 147 -35.80 18.94 19.12
N ILE A 148 -36.43 18.53 20.22
CA ILE A 148 -36.12 17.27 20.90
C ILE A 148 -36.54 16.09 20.04
N GLU A 149 -37.75 16.13 19.46
CA GLU A 149 -38.24 15.11 18.54
C GLU A 149 -37.38 15.01 17.26
N ASP A 150 -36.96 16.15 16.70
CA ASP A 150 -36.05 16.18 15.56
C ASP A 150 -34.67 15.61 15.90
N GLN A 151 -34.14 15.87 17.11
CA GLN A 151 -32.87 15.30 17.56
C GLN A 151 -32.94 13.79 17.81
N ASP A 152 -34.02 13.30 18.41
CA ASP A 152 -34.21 11.87 18.66
C ASP A 152 -34.38 11.10 17.34
N ASN A 153 -35.14 11.65 16.38
CA ASN A 153 -35.24 11.09 15.03
C ASN A 153 -33.88 11.04 14.33
N LEU A 154 -33.07 12.09 14.46
CA LEU A 154 -31.74 12.16 13.85
C LEU A 154 -30.75 11.18 14.51
N GLN A 155 -30.84 10.99 15.84
CA GLN A 155 -30.06 9.97 16.53
C GLN A 155 -30.46 8.55 16.14
N GLN A 156 -31.76 8.29 15.98
CA GLN A 156 -32.26 6.98 15.59
C GLN A 156 -31.85 6.63 14.16
N ASP A 157 -31.91 7.61 13.25
CA ASP A 157 -31.44 7.46 11.87
C ASP A 157 -29.90 7.29 11.83
N LEU A 158 -29.16 7.99 12.68
CA LEU A 158 -27.70 7.79 12.82
C LEU A 158 -27.37 6.38 13.30
N ILE A 159 -28.07 5.86 14.32
CA ILE A 159 -27.88 4.50 14.82
C ILE A 159 -28.21 3.47 13.72
N GLN A 160 -29.28 3.69 12.96
CA GLN A 160 -29.63 2.83 11.84
C GLN A 160 -28.57 2.86 10.73
N ASN A 161 -28.03 4.04 10.42
CA ASN A 161 -26.96 4.21 9.44
C ASN A 161 -25.64 3.60 9.93
N MET A 162 -25.30 3.71 11.22
CA MET A 162 -24.15 3.03 11.80
C MET A 162 -24.31 1.51 11.76
N SER A 163 -25.50 0.99 12.05
CA SER A 163 -25.80 -0.44 11.95
C SER A 163 -25.68 -0.95 10.51
N LYS A 164 -26.20 -0.20 9.53
CA LYS A 164 -26.02 -0.49 8.10
C LYS A 164 -24.55 -0.44 7.68
N LEU A 165 -23.79 0.55 8.17
CA LEU A 165 -22.36 0.68 7.89
C LEU A 165 -21.58 -0.51 8.46
N VAL A 166 -21.82 -0.90 9.70
CA VAL A 166 -21.19 -2.08 10.32
C VAL A 166 -21.58 -3.36 9.58
N GLY A 167 -22.83 -3.49 9.15
CA GLY A 167 -23.28 -4.58 8.28
C GLY A 167 -22.52 -4.62 6.96
N SER A 168 -22.36 -3.48 6.30
CA SER A 168 -21.60 -3.36 5.05
C SER A 168 -20.11 -3.63 5.25
N LEU A 169 -19.54 -3.24 6.40
CA LEU A 169 -18.16 -3.50 6.74
C LEU A 169 -17.92 -4.99 7.03
N LYS A 170 -18.86 -5.63 7.74
CA LYS A 170 -18.82 -7.08 7.97
C LYS A 170 -18.89 -7.83 6.64
N GLN A 171 -19.79 -7.43 5.74
CA GLN A 171 -19.92 -8.04 4.43
C GLN A 171 -18.67 -7.80 3.56
N GLY A 172 -18.09 -6.59 3.62
CA GLY A 172 -16.82 -6.27 2.98
C GLY A 172 -15.66 -7.08 3.53
N ALA A 173 -15.60 -7.29 4.85
CA ALA A 173 -14.57 -8.12 5.49
C ALA A 173 -14.68 -9.60 5.10
N VAL A 174 -15.90 -10.14 5.00
CA VAL A 174 -16.14 -11.51 4.52
C VAL A 174 -15.74 -11.66 3.05
N ALA A 175 -16.10 -10.70 2.20
CA ALA A 175 -15.70 -10.69 0.80
C ALA A 175 -14.17 -10.57 0.65
N PHE A 176 -13.52 -9.74 1.48
CA PHE A 176 -12.07 -9.59 1.51
C PHE A 176 -11.36 -10.86 1.98
N GLN A 177 -11.90 -11.54 3.00
CA GLN A 177 -11.39 -12.83 3.46
C GLN A 177 -11.51 -13.90 2.36
N SER A 178 -12.64 -13.94 1.66
CA SER A 178 -12.83 -14.88 0.54
C SER A 178 -11.88 -14.60 -0.61
N ALA A 179 -11.64 -13.33 -0.95
CA ALA A 179 -10.67 -12.94 -1.97
C ALA A 179 -9.23 -13.29 -1.56
N LEU A 180 -8.89 -13.16 -0.26
CA LEU A 180 -7.59 -13.57 0.25
C LEU A 180 -7.37 -15.08 0.22
N ASP A 181 -8.40 -15.88 0.52
CA ASP A 181 -8.33 -17.34 0.42
C ASP A 181 -8.18 -17.79 -1.04
N GLU A 182 -8.87 -17.12 -1.98
CA GLU A 182 -8.67 -17.32 -3.42
C GLU A 182 -7.25 -16.93 -3.85
N ASP A 183 -6.76 -15.75 -3.46
CA ASP A 183 -5.40 -15.29 -3.75
C ASP A 183 -4.34 -16.24 -3.17
N LYS A 184 -4.57 -16.80 -1.97
CA LYS A 184 -3.68 -17.80 -1.37
C LYS A 184 -3.63 -19.08 -2.21
N GLN A 185 -4.76 -19.51 -2.77
CA GLN A 185 -4.82 -20.67 -3.66
C GLN A 185 -4.10 -20.39 -4.99
N VAL A 186 -4.29 -19.20 -5.57
CA VAL A 186 -3.59 -18.77 -6.79
C VAL A 186 -2.09 -18.65 -6.54
N LEU A 187 -1.68 -18.12 -5.39
CA LEU A 187 -0.27 -18.02 -5.01
C LEU A 187 0.36 -19.41 -4.82
N GLY A 188 -0.37 -20.36 -4.22
CA GLY A 188 0.07 -21.76 -4.14
C GLY A 188 0.21 -22.42 -5.51
N ALA A 189 -0.72 -22.16 -6.44
CA ALA A 189 -0.61 -22.63 -7.82
C ALA A 189 0.58 -21.99 -8.56
N ALA A 190 0.86 -20.71 -8.30
CA ALA A 190 2.03 -20.02 -8.84
C ALA A 190 3.34 -20.55 -8.23
N GLU A 191 3.37 -20.88 -6.95
CA GLU A 191 4.52 -21.51 -6.28
C GLU A 191 4.83 -22.88 -6.89
N ILE A 192 3.81 -23.73 -7.09
CA ILE A 192 3.96 -25.02 -7.78
C ILE A 192 4.45 -24.80 -9.22
N GLY A 193 3.89 -23.83 -9.94
CA GLY A 193 4.32 -23.47 -11.29
C GLY A 193 5.78 -23.02 -11.36
N ILE A 194 6.23 -22.21 -10.40
CA ILE A 194 7.63 -21.75 -10.28
C ILE A 194 8.54 -22.94 -9.95
N GLN A 195 8.11 -23.83 -9.06
CA GLN A 195 8.89 -25.02 -8.70
C GLN A 195 9.06 -25.98 -9.89
N VAL A 196 7.99 -26.21 -10.65
CA VAL A 196 8.03 -27.04 -11.88
C VAL A 196 8.87 -26.36 -12.96
N ALA A 197 8.75 -25.05 -13.14
CA ALA A 197 9.59 -24.29 -14.08
C ALA A 197 11.08 -24.30 -13.65
N SER A 198 11.36 -24.22 -12.35
CA SER A 198 12.72 -24.32 -11.80
C SER A 198 13.32 -25.70 -12.03
N GLN A 199 12.57 -26.78 -11.79
CA GLN A 199 12.99 -28.14 -12.12
C GLN A 199 13.24 -28.31 -13.62
N GLY A 200 12.34 -27.80 -14.48
CA GLY A 200 12.53 -27.82 -15.94
C GLY A 200 13.78 -27.06 -16.39
N LEU A 201 14.04 -25.88 -15.83
CA LEU A 201 15.27 -25.11 -16.08
C LEU A 201 16.52 -25.84 -15.60
N MET A 202 16.44 -26.53 -14.46
CA MET A 202 17.54 -27.28 -13.89
C MET A 202 17.85 -28.55 -14.70
N ASP A 203 16.83 -29.23 -15.22
CA ASP A 203 16.98 -30.36 -16.15
C ASP A 203 17.52 -29.92 -17.52
N VAL A 204 17.06 -28.79 -18.05
CA VAL A 204 17.58 -28.20 -19.29
C VAL A 204 19.03 -27.76 -19.09
N SER A 205 19.35 -27.13 -17.96
CA SER A 205 20.72 -26.75 -17.58
C SER A 205 21.61 -27.97 -17.38
N GLY A 206 21.10 -29.04 -16.78
CA GLY A 206 21.79 -30.32 -16.62
C GLY A 206 22.08 -31.00 -17.97
N LYS A 207 21.13 -30.95 -18.90
CA LYS A 207 21.32 -31.43 -20.28
C LYS A 207 22.32 -30.55 -21.04
N LEU A 208 22.25 -29.22 -20.95
CA LEU A 208 23.22 -28.32 -21.58
C LEU A 208 24.63 -28.50 -21.02
N ARG A 209 24.78 -28.73 -19.72
CA ARG A 209 26.07 -29.02 -19.09
C ARG A 209 26.62 -30.39 -19.48
N LYS A 210 25.75 -31.35 -19.82
CA LYS A 210 26.11 -32.65 -20.38
C LYS A 210 26.46 -32.56 -21.88
N TYR A 211 25.99 -31.51 -22.58
CA TYR A 211 26.46 -31.08 -23.89
C TYR A 211 27.83 -30.37 -23.77
N ASP A 212 28.82 -31.11 -23.30
CA ASP A 212 30.19 -30.63 -23.28
C ASP A 212 30.74 -30.61 -24.72
N LYS A 213 31.17 -29.43 -25.18
CA LYS A 213 31.60 -29.14 -26.56
C LYS A 213 32.68 -30.12 -27.03
N SER A 214 33.50 -30.61 -26.10
CA SER A 214 34.56 -31.59 -26.32
C SER A 214 34.05 -32.96 -26.81
N LYS A 215 32.94 -33.47 -26.25
CA LYS A 215 32.39 -34.79 -26.64
C LYS A 215 31.71 -34.77 -28.00
N LEU A 216 31.05 -33.65 -28.35
CA LEU A 216 30.41 -33.49 -29.65
C LEU A 216 31.45 -33.36 -30.77
N SER A 217 32.52 -32.59 -30.53
CA SER A 217 33.66 -32.54 -31.45
C SER A 217 34.33 -33.91 -31.62
N TYR A 218 34.51 -34.68 -30.53
CA TYR A 218 35.11 -36.01 -30.61
C TYR A 218 34.26 -37.00 -31.44
N LEU A 219 32.94 -37.04 -31.26
CA LEU A 219 32.05 -37.88 -32.07
C LEU A 219 32.01 -37.45 -33.54
N PHE A 220 32.11 -36.15 -33.82
CA PHE A 220 32.23 -35.64 -35.18
C PHE A 220 33.53 -36.12 -35.86
N TYR A 221 34.67 -36.03 -35.17
CA TYR A 221 35.96 -36.52 -35.69
C TYR A 221 35.93 -38.03 -35.98
N ILE A 222 35.34 -38.84 -35.10
CA ILE A 222 35.18 -40.29 -35.34
C ILE A 222 34.32 -40.57 -36.56
N THR A 223 33.21 -39.85 -36.71
CA THR A 223 32.29 -40.03 -37.85
C THR A 223 32.96 -39.67 -39.17
N VAL A 224 33.70 -38.56 -39.21
CA VAL A 224 34.47 -38.14 -40.39
C VAL A 224 35.57 -39.14 -40.71
N PHE A 225 36.26 -39.68 -39.70
CA PHE A 225 37.30 -40.69 -39.88
C PHE A 225 36.76 -42.00 -40.50
N ILE A 226 35.62 -42.48 -40.00
CA ILE A 226 34.94 -43.66 -40.56
C ILE A 226 34.49 -43.40 -42.00
N PHE A 227 33.95 -42.21 -42.27
CA PHE A 227 33.51 -41.84 -43.62
C PHE A 227 34.68 -41.75 -44.61
N MET A 228 35.84 -41.28 -44.16
CA MET A 228 37.08 -41.25 -44.95
C MET A 228 37.54 -42.68 -45.31
N ILE A 229 37.50 -43.62 -44.37
CA ILE A 229 37.85 -45.02 -44.63
C ILE A 229 36.85 -45.66 -45.60
N LEU A 230 35.55 -45.44 -45.39
CA LEU A 230 34.50 -45.94 -46.29
C LEU A 230 34.66 -45.38 -47.71
N GLY A 231 34.99 -44.09 -47.84
CA GLY A 231 35.29 -43.47 -49.13
C GLY A 231 36.47 -44.14 -49.83
N LEU A 232 37.53 -44.48 -49.09
CA LEU A 232 38.71 -45.16 -49.63
C LEU A 232 38.41 -46.60 -50.05
N VAL A 233 37.60 -47.33 -49.27
CA VAL A 233 37.13 -48.67 -49.66
C VAL A 233 36.27 -48.59 -50.93
N LEU A 234 35.39 -47.60 -51.02
CA LEU A 234 34.52 -47.41 -52.18
C LEU A 234 35.33 -47.06 -53.43
N THR A 235 36.33 -46.17 -53.33
CA THR A 235 37.21 -45.85 -54.46
C THR A 235 38.08 -47.04 -54.86
N PHE A 236 38.58 -47.82 -53.90
CA PHE A 236 39.30 -49.06 -54.19
C PHE A 236 38.44 -50.09 -54.92
N ILE A 237 37.18 -50.26 -54.50
CA ILE A 237 36.22 -51.11 -55.21
C ILE A 237 36.02 -50.61 -56.64
N ILE A 238 35.84 -49.30 -56.85
CA ILE A 238 35.68 -48.73 -58.20
C ILE A 238 36.90 -49.02 -59.10
N VAL A 239 38.12 -48.81 -58.58
CA VAL A 239 39.36 -49.09 -59.32
C VAL A 239 39.50 -50.58 -59.66
N GLN A 240 39.13 -51.48 -58.74
CA GLN A 240 39.22 -52.91 -58.96
C GLN A 240 38.11 -53.46 -59.87
N LEU A 241 36.95 -52.79 -59.93
CA LEU A 241 35.82 -53.17 -60.79
C LEU A 241 35.98 -52.63 -62.22
N PHE A 242 36.78 -51.56 -62.41
CA PHE A 242 37.19 -51.03 -63.71
C PHE A 242 38.72 -50.93 -63.86
N PRO A 243 39.46 -52.07 -63.91
CA PRO A 243 40.91 -52.04 -64.03
C PRO A 243 41.42 -51.71 -65.44
N ALA A 244 40.54 -51.50 -66.41
CA ALA A 244 40.87 -51.40 -67.84
C ALA A 244 40.05 -50.33 -68.58
N LEU A 245 40.27 -49.06 -68.21
CA LEU A 245 40.06 -47.89 -69.05
C LEU A 245 41.31 -47.02 -69.01
#